data_AF-A0A337RT43-F1
#
_entry.id   AF-A0A337RT43-F1
#
_cell.length_a   1.000
_cell.length_b   1.000
_cell.length_c   1.000
_cell.angle_alpha   90.00
_cell.angle_beta   90.00
_cell.angle_gamma   90.00
#
_symmetry.space_group_name_H-M   'P 1'
#
loop_
_entity.id
_entity.type
_entity.pdbx_description
1 polymer ?
#
loop_
_entity_poly.entity_id
_entity_poly.type
_entity_poly.pdbx_seq_one_letter_code
_entity_poly.pdbx_strand_id
1 'polypeptide(L)' 'MPTKTLRITVRKTLCDKGSKTWDHFQMRIHKQLIDLHRPSDIIKQISSISIEPVEVEVTFAYA' A
#
# COMPACT_ATOMS: atom_id res chain seq x y z
N MET A 1 -4.79 4.38 8.18
CA MET A 1 -5.66 4.93 7.14
C MET A 1 -6.52 3.81 6.55
N PRO A 2 -7.68 4.10 5.95
CA PRO A 2 -8.49 3.08 5.29
C PRO A 2 -7.68 2.36 4.21
N THR A 3 -7.74 1.03 4.17
CA THR A 3 -7.11 0.22 3.11
C THR A 3 -7.75 0.54 1.77
N LYS A 4 -6.95 0.93 0.79
CA LYS A 4 -7.43 1.11 -0.58
C LYS A 4 -7.41 -0.23 -1.31
N THR A 5 -8.55 -0.65 -1.83
CA THR A 5 -8.67 -1.90 -2.60
C THR A 5 -8.79 -1.59 -4.08
N LEU A 6 -7.73 -1.85 -4.85
CA LEU A 6 -7.78 -1.79 -6.29
C LEU A 6 -8.39 -3.10 -6.81
N ARG A 7 -9.47 -3.00 -7.58
CA ARG A 7 -10.20 -4.15 -8.12
C ARG A 7 -10.08 -4.14 -9.63
N ILE A 8 -9.63 -5.26 -10.19
CA ILE A 8 -9.62 -5.49 -11.64
C ILE A 8 -10.52 -6.68 -11.93
N THR A 9 -11.53 -6.47 -12.77
CA THR A 9 -12.45 -7.51 -13.19
C THR A 9 -12.17 -7.89 -14.65
N VAL A 10 -11.69 -9.11 -14.87
CA VAL A 10 -11.30 -9.59 -16.20
C VAL A 10 -12.17 -10.77 -16.59
N ARG A 11 -12.46 -10.92 -17.88
CA ARG A 11 -13.10 -12.13 -18.38
C ARG A 11 -12.11 -13.28 -18.34
N LYS A 12 -12.53 -14.46 -17.87
CA LYS A 12 -11.65 -15.64 -17.81
C LYS A 12 -11.17 -16.09 -19.19
N THR A 13 -12.05 -15.99 -20.19
CA THR A 13 -11.78 -16.44 -21.55
C THR A 13 -11.19 -15.33 -22.41
N LEU A 14 -10.09 -15.64 -23.10
CA LEU A 14 -9.40 -14.75 -24.05
C LEU A 14 -10.21 -14.53 -25.34
N CYS A 15 -11.02 -15.51 -25.73
CA CYS A 15 -11.91 -15.45 -26.89
C CYS A 15 -13.37 -15.42 -26.45
N ASP A 16 -14.28 -14.94 -27.31
CA ASP A 16 -15.71 -14.81 -27.01
C ASP A 16 -16.50 -16.14 -27.12
N LYS A 17 -15.81 -17.29 -27.04
CA LYS A 17 -16.45 -18.62 -27.02
C LYS A 17 -16.44 -19.16 -25.59
N GLY A 18 -17.60 -19.57 -25.09
CA GLY A 18 -17.77 -20.16 -23.75
C GLY A 18 -18.71 -19.38 -22.83
N SER A 19 -18.82 -19.82 -21.58
CA SER A 19 -19.70 -19.18 -20.58
C SER A 19 -19.13 -17.85 -20.08
N LYS A 20 -20.01 -16.89 -19.80
CA LYS A 20 -19.65 -15.57 -19.28
C LYS A 20 -19.16 -15.70 -17.83
N THR A 21 -17.86 -15.96 -17.68
CA THR A 21 -17.19 -16.09 -16.39
C THR A 21 -16.18 -14.96 -16.22
N TRP A 22 -16.12 -14.44 -15.00
CA TRP A 22 -15.31 -13.28 -14.64
C TRP A 22 -14.42 -13.61 -13.45
N ASP A 23 -13.19 -13.12 -13.49
CA ASP A 23 -12.28 -13.09 -12.34
C ASP A 23 -12.27 -11.72 -11.71
N HIS A 24 -12.09 -11.69 -10.38
CA HIS A 24 -12.03 -10.48 -9.58
C HIS A 24 -10.71 -10.41 -8.83
N PHE A 25 -9.70 -9.82 -9.46
CA PHE A 25 -8.41 -9.59 -8.84
C PHE A 25 -8.50 -8.39 -7.89
N GLN A 26 -7.87 -8.51 -6.71
CA GLN A 26 -7.79 -7.45 -5.71
C GLN A 26 -6.34 -7.21 -5.32
N MET A 27 -5.93 -5.94 -5.32
CA MET A 27 -4.71 -5.47 -4.67
C MET A 27 -5.11 -4.58 -3.50
N ARG A 28 -4.59 -4.88 -2.30
CA ARG A 28 -4.92 -4.16 -1.06
C ARG A 28 -3.71 -3.35 -0.61
N ILE A 29 -3.86 -2.04 -0.64
CA ILE A 29 -2.80 -1.10 -0.23
C ILE A 29 -3.10 -0.67 1.21
N HIS A 30 -2.21 -1.06 2.12
CA HIS A 30 -2.29 -0.73 3.54
C HIS A 30 -1.40 0.48 3.83
N LYS A 31 -1.98 1.55 4.39
CA LYS A 31 -1.24 2.76 4.78
C LYS A 31 -1.45 3.05 6.27
N GLN A 32 -0.35 3.22 6.99
CA GLN A 32 -0.32 3.61 8.40
C GLN A 32 0.35 4.98 8.53
N LEU A 33 -0.02 5.73 9.57
CA LEU A 33 0.58 7.02 9.92
C LEU A 33 1.06 6.90 11.36
N ILE A 34 2.30 7.32 11.61
CA ILE A 34 2.91 7.35 12.94
C ILE A 34 3.42 8.78 13.13
N ASP A 35 2.82 9.50 14.07
CA ASP A 35 3.25 10.85 14.43
C ASP A 35 4.18 10.80 15.64
N LEU A 36 5.36 11.40 15.52
CA LEU A 36 6.39 11.43 16.56
C LEU A 36 6.81 12.88 16.83
N HIS A 37 6.72 13.31 18.09
CA HIS A 37 7.26 14.60 18.53
C HIS A 37 8.66 14.40 19.13
N ARG A 38 9.67 14.28 18.26
CA ARG A 38 11.08 14.00 18.60
C ARG A 38 12.01 14.77 17.64
N PRO A 39 13.25 15.06 18.05
CA PRO A 39 14.25 15.63 17.14
C PRO A 39 14.55 14.69 15.95
N SER A 40 14.97 15.26 14.82
CA SER A 40 15.17 14.55 13.55
C SER A 40 16.19 13.41 13.61
N ASP A 41 17.16 13.49 14.52
CA ASP A 41 18.23 12.50 14.64
C ASP A 41 17.71 11.14 15.11
N ILE A 42 16.77 11.17 16.06
CA ILE A 42 16.11 9.98 16.57
C ILE A 42 15.16 9.39 15.52
N ILE A 43 14.47 10.25 14.75
CA ILE A 43 13.54 9.82 13.70
C ILE A 43 14.28 9.04 12.60
N LYS A 44 15.46 9.52 12.19
CA LYS A 44 16.30 8.85 11.18
C LYS A 44 16.75 7.46 11.63
N GLN A 45 17.16 7.32 12.89
CA GLN A 45 17.57 6.05 13.46
C GLN A 45 16.42 5.03 13.47
N ILE A 46 15.20 5.47 13.81
CA ILE A 46 14.01 4.59 13.78
C ILE A 46 13.67 4.18 12.34
N SER A 47 13.72 5.10 11.37
CA SER A 47 13.44 4.81 9.96
C SER A 47 14.49 3.94 9.26
N SER A 48 15.71 3.86 9.81
CA SER A 48 16.78 3.02 9.23
C SER A 48 16.56 1.52 9.41
N ILE A 49 15.60 1.14 10.26
CA ILE A 49 15.18 -0.26 10.39
C ILE A 49 14.35 -0.59 9.14
N SER A 50 14.99 -1.21 8.14
CA SER A 50 14.33 -1.65 6.91
C SER A 50 13.33 -2.76 7.23
N ILE A 51 12.05 -2.46 7.16
CA ILE A 51 10.98 -3.45 7.22
C ILE A 51 10.55 -3.75 5.79
N GLU A 52 11.20 -4.69 5.12
CA GLU A 52 10.64 -5.24 3.89
C GLU A 52 9.38 -6.04 4.24
N PRO A 53 8.23 -5.86 3.55
CA PRO A 53 8.00 -5.29 2.21
C PRO A 53 7.37 -3.89 2.18
N VAL A 54 7.59 -3.03 3.18
CA VAL A 54 6.86 -1.77 3.34
C VAL A 54 7.69 -0.58 2.88
N GLU A 55 7.11 0.26 2.02
CA GLU A 55 7.68 1.57 1.69
C GLU A 55 7.40 2.57 2.82
N VAL A 56 8.44 3.24 3.30
CA VAL A 56 8.36 4.21 4.40
C VAL A 56 8.77 5.59 3.91
N GLU A 57 7.88 6.57 4.03
CA GLU A 57 8.14 7.98 3.76
C GLU A 57 8.17 8.76 5.08
N VAL A 58 9.15 9.65 5.23
CA VAL A 58 9.31 10.51 6.42
C VAL A 58 9.03 11.97 6.04
N THR A 59 8.15 12.63 6.79
CA THR A 59 7.83 14.06 6.63
C THR A 59 8.18 14.81 7.91
N PHE A 60 8.94 15.90 7.82
CA PHE A 60 9.27 16.77 8.94
C PHE A 60 8.33 17.98 8.95
N ALA A 61 7.56 18.15 10.02
CA ALA A 61 6.82 19.38 10.26
C ALA A 61 7.62 20.25 11.24
N TYR A 62 7.96 21.47 10.83
CA TYR A 62 8.49 22.49 11.71
C TYR A 62 7.32 23.33 12.23
N ALA A 63 7.30 23.63 13.53
CA ALA A 63 6.36 24.57 14.13
C ALA A 63 6.68 26.01 13.70
#